data_AF-A0A060C725-F1
#
_entry.id   AF-A0A060C725-F1
#
_cell.length_a   1.000
_cell.length_b   1.000
_cell.length_c   1.000
_cell.angle_alpha   90.00
_cell.angle_beta   90.00
_cell.angle_gamma   90.00
#
_symmetry.space_group_name_H-M   'P 1'
#
loop_
_entity.id
_entity.type
_entity.pdbx_description
1 polymer ?
#
loop_
_entity_poly.entity_id
_entity_poly.type
_entity_poly.pdbx_seq_one_letter_code
_entity_poly.pdbx_strand_id
1 'polypeptide(L)'
;YVDKFGFGKKTGIELPGEAAGQVTPEQQADFAAMAYGHGKLLVTPLQQLAAISAVANGGKLLEPHIVKSITDPQTGEKTKTEVKEVQQVLTAEKAKEVGDLLEQVVSDRKIGTGRHAYIEGYRVAGKTGTAVKPVNGVYDYTKQVVSFIGYAP
;
A
#
# COMPACT_ATOMS: atom_id res chain seq x y z
N TYR A 1 10.92 7.01 5.95
CA TYR A 1 9.73 6.12 5.97
C TYR A 1 9.52 5.39 4.67
N VAL A 2 9.67 6.02 3.49
CA VAL A 2 9.50 5.38 2.18
C VAL A 2 10.23 4.02 2.09
N ASP A 3 11.52 3.99 2.43
CA ASP A 3 12.30 2.73 2.43
C ASP A 3 11.83 1.72 3.48
N LYS A 4 11.38 2.18 4.65
CA LYS A 4 10.85 1.31 5.70
C LYS A 4 9.55 0.63 5.27
N PHE A 5 8.72 1.30 4.46
CA PHE A 5 7.53 0.69 3.86
C PHE A 5 7.84 -0.20 2.65
N GLY A 6 9.11 -0.35 2.25
CA GLY A 6 9.52 -1.24 1.17
C GLY A 6 9.33 -0.70 -0.24
N PHE A 7 8.97 0.58 -0.38
CA PHE A 7 8.85 1.21 -1.71
C PHE A 7 10.20 1.26 -2.43
N GLY A 8 10.18 1.10 -3.75
CA GLY A 8 11.38 1.06 -4.59
C GLY A 8 12.12 -0.28 -4.57
N LYS A 9 11.59 -1.29 -3.87
CA LYS A 9 12.15 -2.65 -3.80
C LYS A 9 11.08 -3.68 -4.15
N LYS A 10 11.51 -4.79 -4.76
CA LYS A 10 10.66 -5.98 -4.92
C LYS A 10 10.16 -6.45 -3.56
N THR A 11 8.89 -6.82 -3.48
CA THR A 11 8.25 -7.31 -2.26
C THR A 11 8.68 -8.74 -1.95
N GLY A 12 9.06 -9.52 -2.96
CA GLY A 12 9.43 -10.93 -2.79
C GLY A 12 8.32 -11.92 -3.12
N ILE A 13 7.18 -11.45 -3.64
CA ILE A 13 6.08 -12.32 -4.10
C ILE A 13 6.59 -13.34 -5.12
N GLU A 14 6.00 -14.53 -5.13
CA GLU A 14 6.43 -15.67 -5.94
C GLU A 14 6.13 -15.52 -7.45
N LEU A 15 5.60 -14.37 -7.86
CA LEU A 15 5.22 -14.10 -9.25
C LEU A 15 6.42 -13.62 -10.07
N PRO A 16 6.61 -14.18 -11.28
CA PRO A 16 7.63 -13.69 -12.19
C PRO A 16 7.29 -12.27 -12.67
N GLY A 17 8.31 -11.49 -12.99
CA GLY A 17 8.12 -10.15 -13.57
C GLY A 17 7.74 -9.07 -12.57
N GLU A 18 7.89 -9.31 -11.26
CA GLU A 18 7.68 -8.27 -10.25
C GLU A 18 8.55 -7.03 -10.54
N ALA A 19 7.90 -5.86 -10.64
CA ALA A 19 8.56 -4.57 -10.77
C ALA A 19 8.91 -4.00 -9.38
N ALA A 20 10.10 -3.42 -9.25
CA ALA A 20 10.55 -2.79 -8.01
C ALA A 20 9.98 -1.37 -7.80
N GLY A 21 9.36 -0.77 -8.83
CA GLY A 21 9.07 0.66 -8.84
C GLY A 21 10.35 1.49 -8.99
N GLN A 22 10.28 2.77 -8.64
CA GLN A 22 11.40 3.71 -8.68
C GLN A 22 11.25 4.78 -7.60
N VAL A 23 12.27 4.93 -6.75
CA VAL A 23 12.34 5.96 -5.71
C VAL A 23 13.70 6.65 -5.82
N THR A 24 13.74 7.83 -6.43
CA THR A 24 14.99 8.54 -6.72
C THR A 24 14.85 10.05 -6.48
N PRO A 25 14.48 10.51 -5.28
CA PRO A 25 14.47 11.93 -4.97
C PRO A 25 15.91 12.48 -4.92
N GLU A 26 16.12 13.66 -5.49
CA GLU A 26 17.42 14.33 -5.48
C GLU A 26 17.35 15.67 -4.73
N GLN A 27 16.20 16.36 -4.84
CA GLN A 27 16.02 17.72 -4.32
C GLN A 27 14.90 17.76 -3.28
N GLN A 28 14.90 18.79 -2.42
CA GLN A 28 13.85 18.97 -1.39
C GLN A 28 12.44 18.98 -1.97
N ALA A 29 12.27 19.53 -3.17
CA ALA A 29 10.99 19.53 -3.89
C ALA A 29 10.51 18.11 -4.23
N ASP A 30 11.41 17.16 -4.53
CA ASP A 30 11.03 15.77 -4.78
C ASP A 30 10.47 15.13 -3.51
N PHE A 31 11.13 15.31 -2.36
CA PHE A 31 10.65 14.79 -1.08
C PHE A 31 9.27 15.36 -0.71
N ALA A 32 9.05 16.66 -0.95
CA ALA A 32 7.74 17.28 -0.74
C ALA A 32 6.68 16.70 -1.70
N ALA A 33 7.02 16.51 -2.98
CA ALA A 33 6.12 15.91 -3.96
C ALA A 33 5.73 14.46 -3.60
N MET A 34 6.69 13.69 -3.10
CA MET A 34 6.48 12.31 -2.69
C MET A 34 5.50 12.16 -1.54
N ALA A 35 5.40 13.15 -0.65
CA ALA A 35 4.49 13.12 0.50
C ALA A 35 3.01 13.05 0.08
N TYR A 36 2.66 13.51 -1.12
CA TYR A 36 1.30 13.42 -1.67
C TYR A 36 1.19 12.52 -2.91
N GLY A 37 2.22 11.71 -3.20
CA GLY A 37 2.18 10.68 -4.24
C GLY A 37 2.66 11.11 -5.62
N HIS A 38 3.41 12.22 -5.71
CA HIS A 38 3.99 12.73 -6.96
C HIS A 38 5.53 12.80 -6.87
N GLY A 39 6.17 13.28 -7.94
CA GLY A 39 7.62 13.46 -8.00
C GLY A 39 8.35 12.18 -8.40
N LYS A 40 9.53 11.95 -7.82
CA LYS A 40 10.42 10.83 -8.16
C LYS A 40 10.07 9.55 -7.39
N LEU A 41 8.78 9.19 -7.41
CA LEU A 41 8.20 8.02 -6.77
C LEU A 41 7.23 7.32 -7.72
N LEU A 42 7.58 6.11 -8.12
CA LEU A 42 6.72 5.19 -8.86
C LEU A 42 6.65 3.88 -8.07
N VAL A 43 5.45 3.45 -7.74
CA VAL A 43 5.22 2.26 -6.90
C VAL A 43 4.21 1.34 -7.56
N THR A 44 4.31 0.04 -7.26
CA THR A 44 3.32 -0.93 -7.72
C THR A 44 2.11 -0.96 -6.79
N PRO A 45 0.93 -1.37 -7.27
CA PRO A 45 -0.23 -1.62 -6.40
C PRO A 45 0.08 -2.65 -5.30
N LEU A 46 0.96 -3.62 -5.57
CA LEU A 46 1.37 -4.62 -4.58
C LEU A 46 2.19 -3.99 -3.43
N GLN A 47 3.10 -3.07 -3.73
CA GLN A 47 3.81 -2.31 -2.70
C GLN A 47 2.84 -1.45 -1.86
N GLN A 48 1.84 -0.83 -2.49
CA GLN A 48 0.81 -0.08 -1.77
C GLN A 48 -0.02 -1.00 -0.86
N LEU A 49 -0.38 -2.19 -1.33
CA LEU A 49 -1.07 -3.22 -0.53
C LEU A 49 -0.25 -3.68 0.68
N ALA A 50 1.05 -3.92 0.50
CA ALA A 50 1.93 -4.26 1.62
C ALA A 50 2.00 -3.13 2.66
N ALA A 51 2.11 -1.88 2.20
CA ALA A 51 2.17 -0.71 3.07
C ALA A 51 0.88 -0.48 3.87
N ILE A 52 -0.30 -0.57 3.25
CA ILE A 52 -1.56 -0.43 3.98
C ILE A 52 -1.82 -1.61 4.93
N SER A 53 -1.37 -2.81 4.56
CA SER A 53 -1.47 -3.99 5.42
C SER A 53 -0.64 -3.82 6.69
N ALA A 54 0.51 -3.13 6.60
CA ALA A 54 1.30 -2.76 7.76
C ALA A 54 0.54 -1.82 8.71
N VAL A 55 -0.30 -0.91 8.19
CA VAL A 55 -1.17 -0.09 9.06
C VAL A 55 -2.24 -0.97 9.72
N ALA A 56 -2.86 -1.86 8.95
CA ALA A 56 -3.93 -2.74 9.43
C ALA A 56 -3.47 -3.73 10.52
N ASN A 57 -2.22 -4.20 10.47
CA ASN A 57 -1.72 -5.29 11.32
C ASN A 57 -0.83 -4.82 12.50
N GLY A 58 -0.94 -3.55 12.91
CA GLY A 58 -0.20 -3.02 14.06
C GLY A 58 1.23 -2.58 13.74
N GLY A 59 1.52 -2.26 12.48
CA GLY A 59 2.76 -1.61 12.04
C GLY A 59 3.77 -2.53 11.39
N LYS A 60 3.42 -3.79 11.08
CA LYS A 60 4.35 -4.83 10.58
C LYS A 60 4.30 -4.93 9.07
N LEU A 61 5.40 -4.63 8.40
CA LEU A 61 5.52 -4.91 6.97
C LEU A 61 5.69 -6.42 6.78
N LEU A 62 4.79 -7.04 6.03
CA LEU A 62 4.83 -8.47 5.71
C LEU A 62 5.25 -8.67 4.26
N GLU A 63 5.91 -9.79 3.98
CA GLU A 63 6.15 -10.27 2.62
C GLU A 63 4.82 -10.81 2.05
N PRO A 64 4.26 -10.21 0.99
CA PRO A 64 3.07 -10.73 0.33
C PRO A 64 3.38 -12.08 -0.32
N HIS A 65 2.45 -13.02 -0.20
CA HIS A 65 2.55 -14.33 -0.84
C HIS A 65 1.23 -14.70 -1.51
N ILE A 66 1.31 -15.44 -2.62
CA ILE A 66 0.13 -15.99 -3.31
C ILE A 66 0.05 -17.51 -3.18
N VAL A 67 1.17 -18.18 -2.93
CA VAL A 67 1.20 -19.63 -2.72
C VAL A 67 0.77 -19.91 -1.28
N LYS A 68 -0.33 -20.66 -1.10
CA LYS A 68 -0.80 -21.05 0.24
C LYS A 68 -0.07 -22.28 0.79
N SER A 69 0.15 -23.25 -0.08
CA SER A 69 0.84 -24.50 0.25
C SER A 69 1.19 -25.25 -1.03
N ILE A 70 2.23 -26.08 -0.96
CA ILE A 70 2.62 -27.01 -2.00
C ILE A 70 2.40 -28.42 -1.46
N THR A 71 1.79 -29.29 -2.25
CA THR A 71 1.59 -30.70 -1.90
C THR A 71 2.34 -31.57 -2.90
N ASP A 72 3.21 -32.43 -2.39
CA ASP A 72 3.94 -33.41 -3.18
C ASP A 72 2.97 -34.52 -3.63
N PRO A 73 2.82 -34.76 -4.95
CA PRO A 73 1.87 -35.76 -5.45
C PRO A 73 2.33 -37.20 -5.23
N GLN A 74 3.61 -37.45 -4.94
CA GLN A 74 4.17 -38.78 -4.72
C GLN A 74 4.11 -39.18 -3.24
N THR A 75 4.48 -38.26 -2.33
CA THR A 75 4.54 -38.54 -0.89
C THR A 75 3.27 -38.11 -0.14
N GLY A 76 2.49 -37.20 -0.73
CA GLY A 76 1.37 -36.53 -0.05
C GLY A 76 1.82 -35.47 0.97
N GLU A 77 3.13 -35.21 1.09
CA GLU A 77 3.65 -34.20 2.02
C GLU A 77 3.17 -32.80 1.63
N LYS A 78 2.75 -32.02 2.63
CA LYS A 78 2.20 -30.68 2.42
C LYS A 78 3.03 -29.64 3.16
N THR A 79 3.70 -28.79 2.41
CA THR A 79 4.44 -27.62 2.91
C THR A 79 3.54 -26.39 2.83
N LYS A 80 3.28 -25.74 3.95
CA LYS A 80 2.52 -24.48 3.99
C LYS A 80 3.46 -23.29 3.85
N THR A 81 2.96 -22.22 3.23
CA THR A 81 3.68 -20.95 3.21
C THR A 81 3.44 -20.23 4.52
N GLU A 82 4.51 -19.88 5.21
CA GLU A 82 4.45 -19.15 6.48
C GLU A 82 4.39 -17.63 6.24
N VAL A 83 3.69 -16.92 7.11
CA VAL A 83 3.68 -15.46 7.08
C VAL A 83 5.06 -14.96 7.52
N LYS A 84 5.69 -14.16 6.66
CA LYS A 84 7.02 -13.60 6.93
C LYS A 84 6.94 -12.11 7.23
N GLU A 85 7.34 -11.77 8.46
CA GLU A 85 7.53 -10.37 8.87
C GLU A 85 8.87 -9.86 8.33
N VAL A 86 8.84 -8.75 7.60
CA VAL A 86 10.04 -8.10 7.06
C VAL A 86 10.63 -7.15 8.10
N GLN A 87 9.79 -6.28 8.68
CA GLN A 87 10.19 -5.33 9.73
C GLN A 87 8.98 -4.64 10.39
N GLN A 88 9.18 -4.10 11.59
CA GLN A 88 8.26 -3.16 12.24
C GLN A 88 8.48 -1.73 11.70
N VAL A 89 7.48 -1.17 11.01
CA VAL A 89 7.53 0.17 10.40
C VAL A 89 6.95 1.25 11.31
N LEU A 90 5.85 0.93 11.98
CA LEU A 90 5.15 1.80 12.93
C LEU A 90 5.01 1.07 14.26
N THR A 91 4.84 1.76 15.38
CA THR A 91 4.35 1.10 16.59
C THR A 91 2.87 0.76 16.43
N ALA A 92 2.35 -0.17 17.24
CA ALA A 92 0.94 -0.53 17.20
C ALA A 92 0.03 0.69 17.47
N GLU A 93 0.44 1.58 18.38
CA GLU A 93 -0.28 2.80 18.72
C GLU A 93 -0.34 3.76 17.51
N LYS A 94 0.77 3.93 16.80
CA LYS A 94 0.81 4.79 15.60
C LYS A 94 0.07 4.18 14.42
N ALA A 95 0.13 2.87 14.25
CA ALA A 95 -0.66 2.17 13.24
C ALA A 95 -2.16 2.36 13.49
N LYS A 96 -2.60 2.22 14.76
CA LYS A 96 -3.98 2.48 15.16
C LYS A 96 -4.39 3.94 14.91
N GLU A 97 -3.57 4.91 15.30
CA GLU A 97 -3.84 6.34 15.08
C GLU A 97 -4.04 6.65 13.59
N VAL A 98 -3.16 6.13 12.73
CA VAL A 98 -3.30 6.27 11.27
C VAL A 98 -4.58 5.59 10.77
N GLY A 99 -4.90 4.40 11.26
CA GLY A 99 -6.15 3.70 10.94
C GLY A 99 -7.40 4.51 11.29
N ASP A 100 -7.45 5.08 12.49
CA ASP A 100 -8.57 5.93 12.94
C ASP A 100 -8.72 7.19 12.05
N LEU A 101 -7.60 7.78 11.60
CA LEU A 101 -7.62 8.91 10.65
C LEU A 101 -8.12 8.50 9.25
N LEU A 102 -7.71 7.31 8.78
CA LEU A 102 -8.17 6.77 7.50
C LEU A 102 -9.64 6.37 7.52
N GLU A 103 -10.18 5.99 8.69
CA GLU A 103 -11.60 5.74 8.84
C GLU A 103 -12.41 7.02 8.61
N GLN A 104 -11.95 8.19 9.07
CA GLN A 104 -12.65 9.46 8.85
C GLN A 104 -12.81 9.81 7.37
N VAL A 105 -11.88 9.39 6.50
CA VAL A 105 -12.01 9.59 5.04
C VAL A 105 -13.26 8.90 4.49
N VAL A 106 -13.67 7.80 5.11
CA VAL A 106 -14.80 6.96 4.70
C VAL A 106 -16.07 7.31 5.49
N SER A 107 -15.96 7.54 6.79
CA SER A 107 -17.10 7.74 7.70
C SER A 107 -17.61 9.18 7.74
N ASP A 108 -16.77 10.19 7.50
CA ASP A 108 -17.21 11.58 7.47
C ASP A 108 -18.10 11.83 6.23
N ARG A 109 -19.40 12.02 6.47
CA ARG A 109 -20.40 12.21 5.41
C ARG A 109 -20.38 13.62 4.80
N LYS A 110 -19.71 14.58 5.42
CA LYS A 110 -19.62 15.97 4.95
C LYS A 110 -18.41 16.18 4.05
N ILE A 111 -17.21 15.83 4.52
CA ILE A 111 -15.95 16.15 3.84
C ILE A 111 -15.14 14.90 3.42
N GLY A 112 -15.54 13.70 3.84
CA GLY A 112 -14.85 12.46 3.50
C GLY A 112 -14.88 12.17 2.00
N THR A 113 -13.70 12.06 1.40
CA THR A 113 -13.57 11.77 -0.05
C THR A 113 -13.89 10.32 -0.39
N GLY A 114 -13.77 9.40 0.58
CA GLY A 114 -13.98 7.96 0.44
C GLY A 114 -15.37 7.48 0.83
N ARG A 115 -16.35 8.38 1.03
CA ARG A 115 -17.68 8.09 1.60
C ARG A 115 -18.50 7.00 0.88
N HIS A 116 -18.18 6.66 -0.36
CA HIS A 116 -18.84 5.54 -1.07
C HIS A 116 -18.33 4.16 -0.63
N ALA A 117 -17.18 4.09 0.06
CA ALA A 117 -16.66 2.86 0.66
C ALA A 117 -17.25 2.60 2.07
N TYR A 118 -18.18 3.44 2.54
CA TYR A 118 -18.83 3.25 3.83
C TYR A 118 -19.73 2.00 3.80
N ILE A 119 -19.61 1.16 4.82
CA ILE A 119 -20.42 -0.03 5.01
C ILE A 119 -21.06 0.05 6.40
N GLU A 120 -22.38 -0.04 6.47
CA GLU A 120 -23.10 -0.02 7.74
C GLU A 120 -22.66 -1.19 8.63
N GLY A 121 -22.36 -0.90 9.90
CA GLY A 121 -21.90 -1.91 10.87
C GLY A 121 -20.42 -2.26 10.81
N TYR A 122 -19.64 -1.72 9.86
CA TYR A 122 -18.20 -1.95 9.76
C TYR A 122 -17.42 -0.64 9.88
N ARG A 123 -16.29 -0.69 10.61
CA ARG A 123 -15.26 0.33 10.52
C ARG A 123 -14.49 0.08 9.24
N VAL A 124 -14.32 1.09 8.40
CA VAL A 124 -13.60 0.94 7.13
C VAL A 124 -12.57 2.04 7.06
N ALA A 125 -11.31 1.67 7.09
CA ALA A 125 -10.19 2.58 6.90
C ALA A 125 -9.81 2.61 5.42
N GLY A 126 -9.69 3.79 4.82
CA GLY A 126 -9.25 3.88 3.44
C GLY A 126 -8.89 5.27 2.96
N LYS A 127 -8.32 5.34 1.76
CA LYS A 127 -7.91 6.60 1.14
C LYS A 127 -8.12 6.59 -0.36
N THR A 128 -8.69 7.68 -0.87
CA THR A 128 -8.74 7.97 -2.30
C THR A 128 -7.41 8.52 -2.81
N GLY A 129 -7.03 8.15 -4.02
CA GLY A 129 -5.88 8.66 -4.76
C GLY A 129 -6.29 9.23 -6.13
N THR A 130 -5.64 10.31 -6.53
CA THR A 130 -5.79 10.91 -7.86
C THR A 130 -4.42 11.42 -8.32
N ALA A 131 -3.69 10.58 -9.02
CA ALA A 131 -2.36 10.90 -9.51
C ALA A 131 -2.44 11.41 -10.96
N VAL A 132 -1.82 12.55 -11.24
CA VAL A 132 -1.76 13.13 -12.59
C VAL A 132 -0.60 12.50 -13.35
N LYS A 133 -0.84 12.05 -14.58
CA LYS A 133 0.20 11.37 -15.37
C LYS A 133 1.14 12.41 -16.01
N PRO A 134 2.47 12.22 -15.91
CA PRO A 134 3.40 12.99 -16.72
C PRO A 134 3.36 12.49 -18.17
N VAL A 135 3.24 13.40 -19.12
CA VAL A 135 3.36 13.16 -20.56
C VAL A 135 4.49 14.05 -21.07
N ASN A 136 5.54 13.44 -21.64
CA ASN A 136 6.73 14.15 -22.13
C ASN A 136 7.37 15.09 -21.08
N GLY A 137 7.40 14.65 -19.81
CA GLY A 137 8.00 15.40 -18.71
C GLY A 137 7.11 16.47 -18.06
N VAL A 138 5.86 16.65 -18.52
CA VAL A 138 4.91 17.63 -17.98
C VAL A 138 3.64 16.93 -17.50
N TYR A 139 3.05 17.38 -16.38
CA TYR A 139 1.78 16.84 -15.91
C TYR A 139 0.63 17.18 -16.85
N ASP A 140 -0.06 16.15 -17.35
CA ASP A 140 -1.25 16.27 -18.16
C ASP A 140 -2.50 16.07 -17.27
N TYR A 141 -3.13 17.17 -16.87
CA TYR A 141 -4.28 17.15 -15.97
C TYR A 141 -5.52 16.47 -16.55
N THR A 142 -5.55 16.19 -17.86
CA THR A 142 -6.60 15.38 -18.49
C THR A 142 -6.39 13.87 -18.32
N LYS A 143 -5.21 13.45 -17.85
CA LYS A 143 -4.83 12.04 -17.70
C LYS A 143 -4.49 11.72 -16.26
N GLN A 144 -5.33 10.91 -15.64
CA GLN A 144 -5.19 10.57 -14.22
C GLN A 144 -5.18 9.06 -13.99
N VAL A 145 -4.57 8.65 -12.89
CA VAL A 145 -4.78 7.35 -12.26
C VAL A 145 -5.65 7.60 -11.02
N VAL A 146 -6.87 7.09 -11.05
CA VAL A 146 -7.79 7.13 -9.91
C VAL A 146 -7.66 5.82 -9.15
N SER A 147 -7.54 5.90 -7.83
CA SER A 147 -7.39 4.72 -6.99
C SER A 147 -8.11 4.87 -5.65
N PHE A 148 -8.34 3.72 -5.02
CA PHE A 148 -8.74 3.61 -3.63
C PHE A 148 -7.97 2.45 -3.00
N ILE A 149 -7.58 2.61 -1.74
CA ILE A 149 -6.97 1.55 -0.95
C ILE A 149 -7.53 1.60 0.46
N GLY A 150 -7.73 0.44 1.09
CA GLY A 150 -8.28 0.38 2.43
C GLY A 150 -8.28 -1.04 3.00
N TYR A 151 -8.73 -1.15 4.24
CA TYR A 151 -8.94 -2.40 4.95
C TYR A 151 -10.16 -2.28 5.86
N ALA A 152 -10.68 -3.43 6.30
CA ALA A 152 -11.77 -3.51 7.25
C ALA A 152 -11.66 -4.79 8.10
N PRO A 153 -12.16 -4.77 9.35
CA PRO A 153 -12.53 -3.57 10.09
C PRO A 153 -11.32 -2.72 10.52
#